data_AF-A0A662V7C8-F1
#
_entry.id   AF-A0A662V7C8-F1
#
_cell.length_a   1.000
_cell.length_b   1.000
_cell.length_c   1.000
_cell.angle_alpha   90.00
_cell.angle_beta   90.00
_cell.angle_gamma   90.00
#
_symmetry.space_group_name_H-M   'P 1'
#
loop_
_entity.id
_entity.type
_entity.pdbx_description
1 polymer ?
#
loop_
_entity_poly.entity_id
_entity_poly.type
_entity_poly.pdbx_seq_one_letter_code
_entity_poly.pdbx_strand_id
1 'polypeptide(L)'
;MSKVSRERPIMGLDLAHGSPQSKTHKPHYAIVILNSKGRKIYETIDAPLRRVIRLIWEYRPQIIALDNVFELASTEHMLAKVFSLLPDDVEVIQSTLIGGESLDIREAARRVGIKVPYTKLNPLQTAEVAALIALKGYGTKIKAIEQKTKIIVAKGRSLGSGGS
;
A
#
# COMPACT_ATOMS: atom_id res chain seq x y z
N MET A 1 3.47 -1.31 32.77
CA MET A 1 2.12 -1.30 32.17
C MET A 1 2.22 -1.72 30.72
N SER A 2 1.59 -2.83 30.40
CA SER A 2 1.62 -3.55 29.13
C SER A 2 1.17 -2.63 27.99
N LYS A 3 2.06 -2.33 27.04
CA LYS A 3 1.63 -1.88 25.71
C LYS A 3 0.88 -3.07 25.11
N VAL A 4 -0.44 -3.10 25.26
CA VAL A 4 -1.28 -3.88 24.37
C VAL A 4 -0.93 -3.34 22.99
N SER A 5 -0.13 -4.11 22.23
CA SER A 5 0.06 -3.86 20.82
C SER A 5 -1.34 -3.96 20.23
N ARG A 6 -2.01 -2.82 20.06
CA ARG A 6 -3.17 -2.75 19.19
C ARG A 6 -2.62 -3.15 17.84
N GLU A 7 -2.91 -4.37 17.44
CA GLU A 7 -2.62 -4.89 16.12
C GLU A 7 -3.22 -3.90 15.11
N ARG A 8 -2.37 -2.99 14.61
CA ARG A 8 -2.80 -1.90 13.74
C ARG A 8 -3.19 -2.50 12.39
N PRO A 9 -4.27 -2.00 11.76
CA PRO A 9 -4.73 -2.56 10.50
C PRO A 9 -3.77 -2.25 9.35
N ILE A 10 -3.99 -2.90 8.21
CA ILE A 10 -3.33 -2.59 6.95
C ILE A 10 -4.37 -2.05 5.98
N MET A 11 -4.04 -0.95 5.32
CA MET A 11 -4.88 -0.34 4.31
C MET A 11 -4.31 -0.67 2.92
N GLY A 12 -5.15 -1.20 2.04
CA GLY A 12 -4.88 -1.32 0.61
C GLY A 12 -5.55 -0.19 -0.15
N LEU A 13 -4.87 0.32 -1.17
CA LEU A 13 -5.34 1.36 -2.06
C LEU A 13 -5.11 0.97 -3.51
N ASP A 14 -6.03 1.39 -4.38
CA ASP A 14 -5.95 1.25 -5.84
C ASP A 14 -6.72 2.41 -6.50
N LEU A 15 -6.29 2.85 -7.69
CA LEU A 15 -6.97 3.89 -8.45
C LEU A 15 -8.25 3.34 -9.10
N ALA A 16 -9.41 3.72 -8.56
CA ALA A 16 -10.70 3.30 -9.10
C ALA A 16 -11.02 3.97 -10.45
N HIS A 17 -10.86 5.30 -10.52
CA HIS A 17 -11.02 6.08 -11.74
C HIS A 17 -10.41 7.48 -11.59
N GLY A 18 -10.43 8.23 -12.68
CA GLY A 18 -9.73 9.50 -12.79
C GLY A 18 -8.22 9.30 -12.89
N SER A 19 -7.45 10.36 -12.65
CA SER A 19 -5.99 10.28 -12.69
C SER A 19 -5.36 11.35 -11.81
N PRO A 20 -4.28 11.04 -11.06
CA PRO A 20 -3.50 12.04 -10.34
C PRO A 20 -2.89 13.11 -11.27
N GLN A 21 -2.76 12.82 -12.56
CA GLN A 21 -2.28 13.75 -13.58
C GLN A 21 -3.38 14.70 -14.08
N SER A 22 -4.65 14.31 -13.94
CA SER A 22 -5.76 15.04 -14.55
C SER A 22 -6.21 16.23 -13.69
N LYS A 23 -6.40 17.38 -14.34
CA LYS A 23 -6.98 18.56 -13.71
C LYS A 23 -8.51 18.46 -13.62
N THR A 24 -9.14 17.77 -14.57
CA THR A 24 -10.60 17.66 -14.74
C THR A 24 -11.17 16.40 -14.09
N HIS A 25 -10.50 15.26 -14.22
CA HIS A 25 -10.93 13.98 -13.65
C HIS A 25 -10.07 13.61 -12.46
N LYS A 26 -10.39 14.20 -11.30
CA LYS A 26 -9.67 13.97 -10.05
C LYS A 26 -9.66 12.47 -9.68
N PRO A 27 -8.54 11.96 -9.14
CA PRO A 27 -8.42 10.55 -8.83
C PRO A 27 -9.37 10.17 -7.68
N HIS A 28 -10.03 9.04 -7.85
CA HIS A 28 -10.81 8.39 -6.81
C HIS A 28 -10.27 6.98 -6.61
N TYR A 29 -10.26 6.56 -5.36
CA TYR A 29 -9.55 5.37 -4.90
C TYR A 29 -10.54 4.32 -4.41
N ALA A 30 -10.20 3.06 -4.66
CA ALA A 30 -10.69 1.94 -3.90
C ALA A 30 -9.84 1.77 -2.64
N ILE A 31 -10.48 1.50 -1.52
CA ILE A 31 -9.85 1.37 -0.21
C ILE A 31 -10.35 0.08 0.41
N VAL A 32 -9.43 -0.75 0.91
CA VAL A 32 -9.72 -1.92 1.74
C VAL A 32 -8.90 -1.82 3.00
N ILE A 33 -9.51 -2.04 4.16
CA ILE A 33 -8.79 -2.10 5.44
C ILE A 33 -8.92 -3.50 6.01
N LEU A 34 -7.79 -4.13 6.24
CA LEU A 34 -7.67 -5.44 6.86
C LEU A 34 -7.19 -5.29 8.30
N ASN A 35 -7.73 -6.08 9.22
CA ASN A 35 -7.08 -6.24 10.52
C ASN A 35 -5.81 -7.12 10.37
N SER A 36 -5.06 -7.27 11.45
CA SER A 36 -3.87 -8.14 11.55
C SER A 36 -4.08 -9.59 11.16
N LYS A 37 -5.32 -10.09 11.22
CA LYS A 37 -5.67 -11.47 10.84
C LYS A 37 -6.05 -11.57 9.36
N GLY A 38 -5.90 -10.49 8.59
CA GLY A 38 -6.28 -10.43 7.18
C GLY A 38 -7.78 -10.37 6.93
N ARG A 39 -8.59 -10.13 7.98
CA ARG A 39 -10.04 -9.95 7.82
C ARG A 39 -10.34 -8.52 7.43
N LYS A 40 -11.12 -8.35 6.37
CA LYS A 40 -11.65 -7.07 5.94
C LYS A 40 -12.58 -6.47 7.01
N ILE A 41 -12.26 -5.27 7.46
CA ILE A 41 -13.04 -4.52 8.45
C ILE A 41 -13.68 -3.26 7.86
N TYR A 42 -13.23 -2.84 6.68
CA TYR A 42 -13.78 -1.72 5.94
C TYR A 42 -13.46 -1.85 4.45
N GLU A 43 -14.38 -1.42 3.60
CA GLU A 43 -14.10 -1.15 2.20
C GLU A 43 -14.95 0.01 1.68
N THR A 44 -14.41 0.74 0.71
CA THR A 44 -15.15 1.75 -0.03
C THR A 44 -14.50 1.93 -1.40
N ILE A 45 -15.32 2.22 -2.40
CA ILE A 45 -14.85 2.67 -3.71
C ILE A 45 -15.23 4.14 -3.88
N ASP A 46 -14.65 4.80 -4.87
CA ASP A 46 -14.95 6.19 -5.20
C ASP A 46 -14.54 7.18 -4.09
N ALA A 47 -13.40 6.93 -3.44
CA ALA A 47 -12.89 7.80 -2.39
C ALA A 47 -11.92 8.85 -2.96
N PRO A 48 -12.21 10.16 -2.87
CA PRO A 48 -11.22 11.16 -3.24
C PRO A 48 -10.06 11.17 -2.24
N LEU A 49 -8.89 11.70 -2.63
CA LEU A 49 -7.68 11.73 -1.78
C LEU A 49 -7.93 12.27 -0.36
N ARG A 50 -8.74 13.33 -0.21
CA ARG A 50 -9.10 13.88 1.12
C ARG A 50 -9.74 12.83 2.04
N ARG A 51 -10.55 11.92 1.49
CA ARG A 51 -11.21 10.84 2.22
C ARG A 51 -10.21 9.75 2.58
N VAL A 52 -9.28 9.42 1.67
CA VAL A 52 -8.15 8.52 1.95
C VAL A 52 -7.37 9.01 3.16
N ILE A 53 -6.91 10.28 3.15
CA ILE A 53 -6.16 10.88 4.26
C ILE A 53 -6.97 10.82 5.56
N ARG A 54 -8.26 11.19 5.53
CA ARG A 54 -9.13 11.11 6.72
C ARG A 54 -9.20 9.70 7.30
N LEU A 55 -9.40 8.68 6.45
CA LEU A 55 -9.48 7.29 6.89
C LEU A 55 -8.14 6.79 7.44
N ILE A 56 -7.01 7.26 6.92
CA ILE A 56 -5.68 6.94 7.47
C ILE A 56 -5.54 7.50 8.89
N TRP A 57 -5.99 8.72 9.14
CA TRP A 57 -5.98 9.32 10.48
C TRP A 57 -6.96 8.65 11.45
N GLU A 58 -8.11 8.21 10.95
CA GLU A 58 -9.16 7.54 11.72
C GLU A 58 -8.75 6.12 12.14
N TYR A 59 -8.29 5.30 11.18
CA TYR A 59 -7.96 3.89 11.42
C TYR A 59 -6.52 3.67 11.88
N ARG A 60 -5.63 4.65 11.72
CA ARG A 60 -4.19 4.56 12.03
C ARG A 60 -3.58 3.24 11.53
N PRO A 61 -3.67 2.93 10.22
CA PRO A 61 -3.10 1.71 9.68
C PRO A 61 -1.58 1.71 9.88
N GLN A 62 -1.01 0.53 10.15
CA GLN A 62 0.44 0.39 10.22
C GLN A 62 1.09 0.54 8.84
N ILE A 63 0.43 -0.01 7.82
CA ILE A 63 0.90 0.00 6.44
C ILE A 63 -0.23 0.47 5.52
N ILE A 64 0.14 1.30 4.55
CA ILE A 64 -0.62 1.55 3.33
C ILE A 64 0.06 0.79 2.20
N ALA A 65 -0.68 -0.08 1.52
CA ALA A 65 -0.20 -0.94 0.45
C ALA A 65 -0.82 -0.52 -0.88
N LEU A 66 0.01 -0.38 -1.91
CA LEU A 66 -0.38 -0.06 -3.29
C LEU A 66 0.27 -1.05 -4.25
N ASP A 67 -0.34 -1.25 -5.41
CA ASP A 67 0.33 -1.92 -6.52
C ASP A 67 1.37 -1.00 -7.19
N ASN A 68 1.09 0.30 -7.29
CA ASN A 68 1.96 1.33 -7.83
C ASN A 68 1.81 2.64 -7.04
N VAL A 69 2.90 3.16 -6.49
CA VAL A 69 2.84 4.40 -5.69
C VAL A 69 2.45 5.64 -6.48
N PHE A 70 2.65 5.63 -7.81
CA PHE A 70 2.27 6.77 -8.65
C PHE A 70 0.75 6.89 -8.87
N GLU A 71 -0.03 5.96 -8.34
CA GLU A 71 -1.49 6.10 -8.25
C GLU A 71 -1.91 7.15 -7.21
N LEU A 72 -1.11 7.36 -6.15
CA LEU A 72 -1.36 8.43 -5.18
C LEU A 72 -1.01 9.81 -5.72
N ALA A 73 0.00 9.89 -6.56
CA ALA A 73 0.56 11.14 -7.04
C ALA A 73 1.34 10.93 -8.33
N SER A 74 1.26 11.86 -9.27
CA SER A 74 1.90 11.67 -10.57
C SER A 74 3.37 12.08 -10.67
N THR A 75 3.94 12.61 -9.59
CA THR A 75 5.39 12.93 -9.52
C THR A 75 5.91 12.65 -8.12
N GLU A 76 7.22 12.42 -7.99
CA GLU A 76 7.88 12.21 -6.69
C GLU A 76 7.64 13.37 -5.72
N HIS A 77 7.68 14.61 -6.21
CA HIS A 77 7.41 15.80 -5.39
C HIS A 77 5.97 15.83 -4.87
N MET A 78 4.99 15.43 -5.68
CA MET A 78 3.61 15.31 -5.19
C MET A 78 3.44 14.12 -4.26
N LEU A 79 4.18 13.02 -4.47
CA LEU A 79 4.19 11.90 -3.55
C LEU A 79 4.74 12.33 -2.18
N ALA A 80 5.80 13.14 -2.15
CA ALA A 80 6.33 13.74 -0.91
C ALA A 80 5.27 14.57 -0.18
N LYS A 81 4.51 15.39 -0.91
CA LYS A 81 3.39 16.16 -0.36
C LYS A 81 2.26 15.28 0.17
N VAL A 82 1.95 14.16 -0.49
CA VAL A 82 0.95 13.21 0.04
C VAL A 82 1.48 12.57 1.32
N PHE A 83 2.74 12.15 1.33
CA PHE A 83 3.36 11.48 2.47
C PHE A 83 3.47 12.40 3.69
N SER A 84 3.70 13.71 3.50
CA SER A 84 3.72 14.68 4.60
C SER A 84 2.36 14.93 5.26
N LEU A 85 1.26 14.46 4.66
CA LEU A 85 -0.08 14.48 5.25
C LEU A 85 -0.41 13.23 6.08
N LEU A 86 0.46 12.21 6.02
CA LEU A 86 0.28 10.95 6.72
C LEU A 86 0.81 11.04 8.15
N PRO A 87 0.29 10.24 9.09
CA PRO A 87 0.93 10.10 10.40
C PRO A 87 2.33 9.47 10.27
N ASP A 88 3.29 9.95 11.08
CA ASP A 88 4.71 9.54 11.02
C ASP A 88 4.96 8.03 11.26
N ASP A 89 4.00 7.36 11.92
CA ASP A 89 4.06 5.95 12.26
C ASP A 89 3.47 5.01 11.19
N VAL A 90 3.05 5.56 10.03
CA VAL A 90 2.50 4.82 8.90
C VAL A 90 3.58 4.57 7.85
N GLU A 91 3.67 3.33 7.37
CA GLU A 91 4.57 2.96 6.27
C GLU A 91 3.81 2.83 4.95
N VAL A 92 4.40 3.28 3.84
CA VAL A 92 3.86 3.05 2.50
C VAL A 92 4.68 1.95 1.82
N ILE A 93 3.99 0.93 1.31
CA ILE A 93 4.58 -0.24 0.66
C ILE A 93 4.05 -0.36 -0.77
N GLN A 94 4.95 -0.54 -1.72
CA GLN A 94 4.59 -1.01 -3.06
C GLN A 94 4.65 -2.55 -3.07
N SER A 95 3.49 -3.19 -3.09
CA SER A 95 3.32 -4.63 -2.94
C SER A 95 3.83 -5.43 -4.15
N THR A 96 3.92 -4.81 -5.32
CA THR A 96 4.40 -5.42 -6.56
C THR A 96 5.92 -5.41 -6.70
N LEU A 97 6.62 -4.61 -5.90
CA LEU A 97 8.08 -4.52 -5.93
C LEU A 97 8.64 -5.47 -4.86
N ILE A 98 8.99 -6.70 -5.25
CA ILE A 98 9.44 -7.75 -4.33
C ILE A 98 10.90 -8.11 -4.66
N GLY A 99 11.81 -7.94 -3.70
CA GLY A 99 13.21 -8.30 -3.90
C GLY A 99 13.94 -7.48 -4.97
N GLY A 100 13.43 -6.29 -5.32
CA GLY A 100 13.95 -5.44 -6.40
C GLY A 100 13.38 -5.76 -7.78
N GLU A 101 12.48 -6.74 -7.88
CA GLU A 101 11.78 -7.10 -9.12
C GLU A 101 10.38 -6.49 -9.11
N SER A 102 10.00 -5.80 -10.19
CA SER A 102 8.66 -5.27 -10.39
C SER A 102 7.78 -6.32 -11.05
N LEU A 103 6.73 -6.75 -10.36
CA LEU A 103 5.81 -7.81 -10.79
C LEU A 103 4.43 -7.24 -11.10
N ASP A 104 3.65 -7.96 -11.93
CA ASP A 104 2.20 -7.75 -11.93
C ASP A 104 1.61 -8.14 -10.56
N ILE A 105 0.53 -7.49 -10.12
CA ILE A 105 -0.08 -7.74 -8.82
C ILE A 105 -0.50 -9.20 -8.63
N ARG A 106 -0.92 -9.91 -9.70
CA ARG A 106 -1.24 -11.34 -9.60
C ARG A 106 -0.01 -12.18 -9.42
N GLU A 107 1.09 -11.84 -10.09
CA GLU A 107 2.34 -12.59 -9.95
C GLU A 107 2.93 -12.37 -8.55
N ALA A 108 2.90 -11.14 -8.05
CA ALA A 108 3.24 -10.84 -6.66
C ALA A 108 2.37 -11.65 -5.69
N ALA A 109 1.05 -11.73 -5.91
CA ALA A 109 0.13 -12.52 -5.10
C ALA A 109 0.46 -14.02 -5.13
N ARG A 110 0.71 -14.60 -6.31
CA ARG A 110 1.09 -16.01 -6.46
C ARG A 110 2.39 -16.32 -5.73
N ARG A 111 3.39 -15.45 -5.87
CA ARG A 111 4.71 -15.60 -5.25
C ARG A 111 4.65 -15.69 -3.72
N VAL A 112 3.62 -15.10 -3.11
CA VAL A 112 3.41 -15.11 -1.65
C VAL A 112 2.28 -16.06 -1.24
N GLY A 113 1.77 -16.88 -2.15
CA GLY A 113 0.72 -17.88 -1.88
C GLY A 113 -0.66 -17.28 -1.59
N ILE A 114 -1.02 -16.15 -2.22
CA ILE A 114 -2.37 -15.58 -2.20
C ILE A 114 -3.10 -16.05 -3.46
N LYS A 115 -4.28 -16.64 -3.28
CA LYS A 115 -5.16 -17.03 -4.39
C LYS A 115 -5.88 -15.81 -4.93
N VAL A 116 -5.75 -15.56 -6.22
CA VAL A 116 -6.47 -14.50 -6.94
C VAL A 116 -7.39 -15.14 -8.00
N PRO A 117 -8.57 -14.57 -8.26
CA PRO A 117 -9.42 -15.03 -9.37
C PRO A 117 -8.67 -14.97 -10.72
N TYR A 118 -9.06 -15.86 -11.63
CA TYR A 118 -8.58 -15.85 -13.01
C TYR A 118 -9.09 -14.64 -13.81
N THR A 119 -10.20 -14.03 -13.38
CA THR A 119 -10.79 -12.85 -14.01
C THR A 119 -10.01 -11.57 -13.70
N LYS A 120 -10.24 -10.51 -14.49
CA LYS A 120 -9.67 -9.19 -14.23
C LYS A 120 -10.03 -8.74 -12.81
N LEU A 121 -9.05 -8.23 -12.05
CA LEU A 121 -9.30 -7.71 -10.72
C LEU A 121 -9.95 -6.35 -10.89
N ASN A 122 -11.03 -6.10 -10.16
CA ASN A 122 -11.55 -4.76 -10.00
C ASN A 122 -10.71 -3.98 -8.97
N PRO A 123 -10.87 -2.66 -8.87
CA PRO A 123 -10.07 -1.83 -7.97
C PRO A 123 -10.10 -2.27 -6.49
N LEU A 124 -11.26 -2.69 -5.98
CA LEU A 124 -11.37 -3.19 -4.60
C LEU A 124 -10.57 -4.50 -4.41
N GLN A 125 -10.61 -5.39 -5.38
CA GLN A 125 -9.85 -6.64 -5.35
C GLN A 125 -8.34 -6.38 -5.44
N THR A 126 -7.90 -5.43 -6.28
CA THR A 126 -6.48 -5.04 -6.34
C THR A 126 -6.01 -4.46 -5.01
N ALA A 127 -6.78 -3.54 -4.42
CA ALA A 127 -6.50 -2.96 -3.10
C ALA A 127 -6.41 -4.05 -2.01
N GLU A 128 -7.35 -5.00 -1.99
CA GLU A 128 -7.34 -6.12 -1.05
C GLU A 128 -6.10 -7.01 -1.22
N VAL A 129 -5.75 -7.36 -2.45
CA VAL A 129 -4.57 -8.16 -2.75
C VAL A 129 -3.29 -7.43 -2.35
N ALA A 130 -3.18 -6.13 -2.63
CA ALA A 130 -2.04 -5.32 -2.23
C ALA A 130 -1.87 -5.33 -0.70
N ALA A 131 -2.97 -5.15 0.06
CA ALA A 131 -2.97 -5.21 1.52
C ALA A 131 -2.56 -6.59 2.05
N LEU A 132 -3.05 -7.68 1.44
CA LEU A 132 -2.69 -9.04 1.84
C LEU A 132 -1.21 -9.36 1.58
N ILE A 133 -0.64 -8.90 0.46
CA ILE A 133 0.79 -9.05 0.18
C ILE A 133 1.63 -8.35 1.26
N ALA A 134 1.27 -7.10 1.59
CA ALA A 134 1.94 -6.33 2.63
C ALA A 134 1.76 -6.95 4.03
N LEU A 135 0.58 -7.51 4.33
CA LEU A 135 0.31 -8.24 5.57
C LEU A 135 1.23 -9.46 5.75
N LYS A 136 1.57 -10.13 4.65
CA LYS A 136 2.53 -11.23 4.64
C LYS A 136 4.00 -10.77 4.74
N GLY A 137 4.26 -9.47 4.83
CA GLY A 137 5.61 -8.91 4.96
C GLY A 137 6.36 -8.74 3.64
N TYR A 138 5.66 -8.75 2.51
CA TYR A 138 6.25 -8.58 1.18
C TYR A 138 5.97 -7.19 0.60
N GLY A 139 6.71 -6.85 -0.45
CA GLY A 139 6.72 -5.53 -1.07
C GLY A 139 7.93 -4.70 -0.64
N THR A 140 8.02 -3.49 -1.17
CA THR A 140 9.12 -2.57 -0.89
C THR A 140 8.60 -1.30 -0.24
N LYS A 141 9.22 -0.91 0.88
CA LYS A 141 8.92 0.35 1.56
C LYS A 141 9.33 1.53 0.68
N ILE A 142 8.40 2.44 0.45
CA ILE A 142 8.62 3.66 -0.31
C ILE A 142 8.77 4.83 0.65
N LYS A 143 9.81 5.64 0.43
CA LYS A 143 10.03 6.91 1.12
C LYS A 143 10.13 7.98 0.05
N ALA A 144 9.29 8.99 0.14
CA ALA A 144 9.44 10.19 -0.67
C ALA A 144 10.36 11.17 0.08
N ILE A 145 11.43 11.61 -0.58
CA ILE A 145 12.40 12.59 -0.05
C ILE A 145 12.18 13.88 -0.85
N GLU A 146 11.94 15.01 -0.17
CA GLU A 146 11.92 16.32 -0.84
C GLU A 146 13.32 16.64 -1.39
N GLN A 147 13.40 17.12 -2.64
CA GLN A 147 14.60 17.08 -3.46
C GLN A 147 15.84 17.73 -2.83
N LYS A 148 16.69 16.89 -2.24
CA LYS A 148 18.05 16.59 -2.74
C LYS A 148 18.31 15.10 -2.54
N THR A 149 18.54 14.35 -3.62
CA THR A 149 19.25 13.04 -3.66
C THR A 149 18.46 11.73 -3.57
N LYS A 150 18.87 10.79 -4.45
CA LYS A 150 18.76 9.31 -4.49
C LYS A 150 17.68 8.60 -3.67
N ILE A 151 16.93 7.74 -4.38
CA ILE A 151 16.14 6.65 -3.82
C ILE A 151 17.10 5.61 -3.20
N ILE A 152 16.96 5.35 -1.90
CA ILE A 152 17.62 4.24 -1.20
C ILE A 152 16.60 3.12 -1.02
N VAL A 153 16.82 2.00 -1.71
CA VAL A 153 16.08 0.75 -1.52
C VAL A 153 16.66 0.02 -0.31
N ALA A 154 15.88 -0.18 0.75
CA ALA A 154 16.29 -0.99 1.89
C ALA A 154 15.66 -2.40 1.80
N LYS A 155 16.50 -3.43 1.90
CA LYS A 155 16.09 -4.85 1.95
C LYS A 155 15.25 -5.12 3.22
N GLY A 156 14.04 -5.63 3.05
CA GLY A 156 13.31 -6.31 4.12
C GLY A 156 14.03 -7.62 4.45
N ARG A 157 14.45 -7.80 5.71
CA ARG A 157 15.12 -9.02 6.18
C ARG A 157 14.07 -10.09 6.49
N SER A 158 14.25 -11.30 5.97
CA SER A 158 13.66 -12.53 6.53
C SER A 158 14.79 -13.51 6.83
N LEU A 159 14.84 -13.97 8.09
CA LEU A 159 15.80 -14.93 8.62
C LEU A 159 15.77 -16.24 7.81
N GLY A 160 16.92 -16.64 7.29
CA GLY A 160 17.19 -18.01 6.85
C GLY A 160 18.27 -18.59 7.74
N SER A 161 17.88 -19.48 8.66
CA SER A 161 18.80 -20.34 9.39
C SER A 161 19.48 -21.30 8.40
N GLY A 162 20.80 -21.24 8.29
CA GLY A 162 21.57 -22.17 7.46
C GLY A 162 23.03 -22.17 7.86
N GLY A 163 23.45 -23.24 8.53
CA GLY A 163 24.84 -23.49 8.88
C GLY A 163 24.92 -24.63 9.89
N SER A 164 24.84 -25.87 9.39
CA SER A 164 25.61 -26.98 9.96
C SER A 164 26.95 -27.03 9.23
#